data_AF-A0A076MNK1-F1
#
_entry.id   AF-A0A076MNK1-F1
#
_cell.length_a   1.000
_cell.length_b   1.000
_cell.length_c   1.000
_cell.angle_alpha   90.00
_cell.angle_beta   90.00
_cell.angle_gamma   90.00
#
_symmetry.space_group_name_H-M   'P 1'
#
loop_
_entity.id
_entity.type
_entity.pdbx_description
1 polymer ?
#
loop_
_entity_poly.entity_id
_entity_poly.type
_entity_poly.pdbx_seq_one_letter_code
_entity_poly.pdbx_strand_id
1 'polypeptide(L)'
;MFHSADGDRYAKHVPPADAPDPRHERDRITWLAGQGVPGPRVLDWHSGETGACLVTSTVPGVPGDLLSAEDLGRAWPNIADAVR
;
A
#
# COMPACT_ATOMS: atom_id res chain seq x y z
N MET A 1 -9.14 4.78 -6.25
CA MET A 1 -8.06 3.77 -6.28
C MET A 1 -8.34 2.83 -7.43
N PHE A 2 -7.30 2.39 -8.14
CA PHE A 2 -7.41 1.51 -9.30
C PHE A 2 -6.49 0.31 -9.09
N HIS A 3 -6.76 -0.79 -9.78
CA HIS A 3 -5.86 -1.94 -9.85
C HIS A 3 -5.69 -2.39 -11.30
N SER A 4 -4.56 -3.03 -11.60
CA SER A 4 -4.33 -3.63 -12.91
C SER A 4 -5.23 -4.86 -13.11
N ALA A 5 -5.46 -5.23 -14.37
CA ALA A 5 -6.29 -6.39 -14.72
C ALA A 5 -5.72 -7.72 -14.19
N ASP A 6 -4.40 -7.83 -14.10
CA ASP A 6 -3.68 -8.95 -13.49
C ASP A 6 -3.69 -8.91 -11.95
N GLY A 7 -4.11 -7.80 -11.34
CA GLY A 7 -4.15 -7.63 -9.90
C GLY A 7 -2.79 -7.42 -9.23
N ASP A 8 -1.69 -7.28 -9.99
CA ASP A 8 -0.33 -7.17 -9.46
C ASP A 8 0.07 -5.74 -9.05
N ARG A 9 -0.75 -4.74 -9.42
CA ARG A 9 -0.47 -3.33 -9.16
C ARG A 9 -1.71 -2.59 -8.71
N TYR A 10 -1.49 -1.62 -7.82
CA TYR A 10 -2.49 -0.64 -7.43
C TYR A 10 -2.02 0.77 -7.80
N ALA A 11 -2.96 1.61 -8.19
CA ALA A 11 -2.73 3.03 -8.45
C ALA A 11 -3.64 3.91 -7.59
N LYS A 12 -3.03 4.84 -6.85
CA LYS A 12 -3.71 5.87 -6.08
C LYS A 12 -3.51 7.21 -6.75
N HIS A 13 -4.59 7.73 -7.35
CA HIS A 13 -4.63 9.05 -7.95
C HIS A 13 -5.31 10.04 -6.99
N VAL A 14 -4.71 11.22 -6.83
CA VAL A 14 -5.22 12.35 -6.05
C VAL A 14 -5.33 13.57 -6.97
N PRO A 15 -6.54 14.12 -7.21
CA PRO A 15 -6.72 15.34 -7.98
C PRO A 15 -6.04 16.56 -7.31
N PRO A 16 -5.72 17.62 -8.08
CA PRO A 16 -4.99 18.78 -7.56
C PRO A 16 -5.67 19.53 -6.39
N ALA A 17 -6.99 19.43 -6.28
CA ALA A 17 -7.79 20.21 -5.33
C ALA A 17 -7.98 19.53 -3.94
N ASP A 18 -7.70 18.23 -3.82
CA ASP A 18 -8.37 17.41 -2.78
C ASP A 18 -7.49 16.84 -1.65
N ALA A 19 -6.15 16.93 -1.64
CA ALA A 19 -5.38 16.39 -0.51
C ALA A 19 -3.88 16.75 -0.52
N PRO A 20 -3.18 16.57 0.62
CA PRO A 20 -1.72 16.61 0.65
C PRO A 20 -1.13 15.58 -0.33
N ASP A 21 -0.11 16.04 -1.06
CA ASP A 21 0.65 15.29 -2.07
C ASP A 21 0.92 13.84 -1.62
N PRO A 22 0.52 12.80 -2.39
CA PRO A 22 0.82 11.40 -2.07
C PRO A 22 2.32 11.09 -2.05
N ARG A 23 3.20 12.06 -2.31
CA ARG A 23 4.63 12.02 -1.99
C ARG A 23 4.92 11.53 -0.58
N HIS A 24 4.19 11.99 0.43
CA HIS A 24 4.42 11.50 1.81
C HIS A 24 4.12 10.01 1.95
N GLU A 25 3.18 9.48 1.18
CA GLU A 25 2.89 8.04 1.15
C GLU A 25 3.96 7.26 0.42
N ARG A 26 4.39 7.75 -0.75
CA ARG A 26 5.53 7.20 -1.49
C ARG A 26 6.78 7.12 -0.62
N ASP A 27 7.08 8.19 0.13
CA ASP A 27 8.26 8.28 0.97
C ASP A 27 8.17 7.30 2.15
N ARG A 28 6.99 7.16 2.78
CA ARG A 28 6.73 6.14 3.81
C ARG A 28 6.92 4.72 3.29
N ILE A 29 6.39 4.40 2.10
CA ILE A 29 6.54 3.07 1.49
C ILE A 29 8.00 2.79 1.16
N THR A 30 8.70 3.78 0.59
CA THR A 30 10.13 3.64 0.25
C THR A 30 10.98 3.43 1.50
N TRP A 31 10.71 4.17 2.58
CA TRP A 31 11.36 3.98 3.87
C TRP A 31 11.08 2.58 4.45
N LEU A 32 9.81 2.15 4.44
CA LEU A 32 9.37 0.88 5.01
C LEU A 32 10.04 -0.33 4.34
N ALA A 33 10.31 -0.25 3.03
CA ALA A 33 10.99 -1.32 2.28
C ALA A 33 12.38 -1.66 2.84
N GLY A 34 13.02 -0.75 3.58
CA GLY A 34 14.29 -0.98 4.27
C GLY A 34 14.19 -1.43 5.73
N GLN A 35 12.98 -1.58 6.29
CA GLN A 35 12.78 -1.86 7.72
C GLN A 35 12.59 -3.33 8.06
N GLY A 36 12.62 -4.24 7.07
CA GLY A 36 12.31 -5.65 7.30
C GLY A 36 10.82 -5.95 7.53
N VAL A 37 9.95 -4.93 7.45
CA VAL A 37 8.49 -5.08 7.53
C VAL A 37 7.93 -5.38 6.13
N PRO A 38 7.17 -6.48 5.95
CA PRO A 38 6.53 -6.79 4.67
C PRO A 38 5.54 -5.68 4.25
N GLY A 39 5.61 -5.25 3.00
CA GLY A 39 4.74 -4.19 2.50
C GLY A 39 4.78 -4.03 0.97
N PRO A 40 3.99 -3.10 0.43
CA PRO A 40 4.02 -2.78 -0.99
C PRO A 40 5.36 -2.16 -1.37
N ARG A 41 5.74 -2.25 -2.66
CA ARG A 41 6.87 -1.52 -3.24
C ARG A 41 6.36 -0.41 -4.14
N VAL A 42 7.03 0.75 -4.15
CA VAL A 42 6.78 1.79 -5.16
C VAL A 42 7.24 1.28 -6.51
N LEU A 43 6.34 1.26 -7.49
CA LEU A 43 6.63 0.87 -8.87
C LEU A 43 6.78 2.09 -9.78
N ASP A 44 5.93 3.10 -9.56
CA ASP A 44 5.97 4.35 -10.32
C ASP A 44 5.37 5.51 -9.50
N TRP A 45 5.75 6.73 -9.86
CA TRP A 45 5.28 7.96 -9.26
C TRP A 45 5.28 9.10 -10.29
N HIS A 46 4.15 9.78 -10.45
CA HIS A 46 4.08 10.98 -11.26
C HIS A 46 3.16 12.05 -10.65
N SER A 47 3.48 13.31 -10.91
CA SER A 47 2.70 14.47 -10.49
C SER A 47 2.67 15.53 -11.59
N GLY A 48 1.52 16.15 -11.83
CA GLY A 48 1.34 17.17 -12.86
C GLY A 48 0.00 17.88 -12.74
N GLU A 49 -0.42 18.54 -13.83
CA GLU A 49 -1.65 19.36 -13.86
C GLU A 49 -2.93 18.59 -13.53
N THR A 50 -2.95 17.28 -13.81
CA THR A 50 -4.11 16.42 -13.53
C THR A 50 -4.12 15.86 -12.10
N GLY A 51 -3.08 16.15 -11.31
CA GLY A 51 -2.90 15.63 -9.96
C GLY A 51 -1.67 14.74 -9.83
N ALA A 52 -1.66 13.90 -8.80
CA ALA A 52 -0.56 13.00 -8.49
C ALA A 52 -1.02 11.55 -8.44
N CYS A 53 -0.17 10.64 -8.90
CA CYS A 53 -0.44 9.21 -8.92
C CYS A 53 0.74 8.43 -8.35
N LEU A 54 0.42 7.55 -7.40
CA LEU A 54 1.34 6.57 -6.82
C LEU A 54 0.94 5.18 -7.28
N VAL A 55 1.86 4.46 -7.92
CA VAL A 55 1.68 3.06 -8.32
C VAL A 55 2.52 2.16 -7.42
N THR A 56 1.89 1.14 -6.86
CA THR A 56 2.54 0.18 -5.95
C THR A 56 2.31 -1.26 -6.40
N SER A 57 3.21 -2.16 -5.98
CA SER A 57 2.96 -3.60 -6.11
C SER A 57 1.87 -4.05 -5.16
N THR A 58 1.09 -5.03 -5.56
CA THR A 58 0.17 -5.73 -4.67
C THR A 58 0.92 -6.45 -3.57
N VAL A 59 0.36 -6.44 -2.37
CA VAL A 59 0.75 -7.33 -1.27
C VAL A 59 -0.18 -8.53 -1.33
N PRO A 60 0.30 -9.73 -1.72
CA PRO A 60 -0.55 -10.91 -1.83
C PRO A 60 -1.14 -11.28 -0.47
N GLY A 61 -2.45 -11.54 -0.43
CA GLY A 61 -3.11 -11.96 0.80
C GLY A 61 -4.59 -11.60 0.82
N VAL A 62 -5.19 -11.79 1.99
CA VAL A 62 -6.58 -11.42 2.29
C VAL A 62 -6.54 -10.18 3.21
N PRO A 63 -7.25 -9.09 2.88
CA PRO A 63 -7.41 -7.95 3.77
C PRO A 63 -7.92 -8.37 5.16
N GLY A 64 -7.35 -7.80 6.22
CA GLY A 64 -7.64 -8.20 7.59
C GLY A 64 -9.10 -8.03 8.01
N ASP A 65 -9.82 -7.08 7.40
CA ASP A 65 -11.24 -6.83 7.60
C ASP A 65 -12.15 -7.91 6.98
N LEU A 66 -11.61 -8.74 6.09
CA LEU A 66 -12.31 -9.87 5.49
C LEU A 66 -12.03 -11.20 6.19
N LEU A 67 -11.13 -11.21 7.19
CA LEU A 67 -10.83 -12.42 7.95
C LEU A 67 -11.95 -12.73 8.95
N SER A 68 -12.19 -14.03 9.15
CA SER A 68 -12.97 -14.48 10.30
C SER A 68 -12.24 -14.13 11.61
N ALA A 69 -12.96 -14.03 12.73
CA ALA A 69 -12.33 -13.79 14.03
C ALA A 69 -11.31 -14.88 14.40
N GLU A 70 -11.57 -16.12 13.97
CA GLU A 70 -10.65 -17.25 14.17
C GLU A 70 -9.37 -17.08 13.36
N ASP A 71 -9.47 -16.76 12.08
CA ASP A 71 -8.30 -16.57 11.21
C ASP A 71 -7.48 -15.34 11.61
N LEU A 72 -8.15 -14.25 12.01
CA LEU A 72 -7.47 -13.09 12.57
C LEU A 72 -6.70 -13.44 13.85
N GLY A 73 -7.30 -14.23 14.74
CA GLY A 73 -6.63 -14.72 15.94
C GLY A 73 -5.38 -15.56 15.65
N ARG A 74 -5.43 -16.39 14.60
CA ARG A 74 -4.28 -17.19 14.13
C ARG A 74 -3.19 -16.34 13.47
N ALA A 75 -3.57 -15.28 12.75
CA ALA A 75 -2.63 -14.40 12.05
C ALA A 75 -1.94 -13.39 12.98
N TRP A 76 -2.58 -13.02 14.09
CA TRP A 76 -2.14 -11.92 14.96
C TRP A 76 -0.69 -12.03 15.48
N PRO A 77 -0.20 -13.20 15.96
CA PRO A 77 1.19 -13.31 16.43
C PRO A 77 2.20 -12.94 15.35
N ASN A 78 1.99 -13.38 14.10
CA ASN A 78 2.88 -13.07 12.98
C ASN A 78 2.85 -11.58 12.62
N ILE A 79 1.67 -10.94 12.69
CA ILE A 79 1.53 -9.50 12.47
C ILE A 79 2.31 -8.72 13.54
N ALA A 80 2.16 -9.11 14.81
CA ALA A 80 2.86 -8.48 15.93
C ALA A 80 4.38 -8.70 15.84
N ASP A 81 4.83 -9.89 15.43
CA ASP A 81 6.26 -10.21 15.23
C ASP A 81 6.87 -9.38 14.09
N ALA A 82 6.13 -9.17 12.99
CA ALA A 82 6.62 -8.44 11.83
C ALA A 82 6.83 -6.92 12.05
N VAL A 83 6.34 -6.36 13.17
CA VAL A 83 6.42 -4.92 13.48
C VAL A 83 7.18 -4.62 14.78
N ARG A 84 7.84 -5.61 15.38
CA ARG A 84 8.75 -5.41 16.52
C ARG A 84 10.14 -4.97 16.07
#